data_AF-A0A2G6KCY6-F1
#
_entry.id   AF-A0A2G6KCY6-F1
#
_cell.length_a   1.000
_cell.length_b   1.000
_cell.length_c   1.000
_cell.angle_alpha   90.00
_cell.angle_beta   90.00
_cell.angle_gamma   90.00
#
_symmetry.space_group_name_H-M   'P 1'
#
loop_
_entity.id
_entity.type
_entity.pdbx_description
1 polymer ?
#
loop_
_entity_poly.entity_id
_entity_poly.type
_entity_poly.pdbx_seq_one_letter_code
_entity_poly.pdbx_strand_id
1 'polypeptide(L)'
;MSQRHRTSDSPTPPKQELRAQAHSERHRVQVELNKAAQLVSAGLEPDDVHEPANRWRPPQRRDAAVAKAKLAKQKRRNRRHWKTKMWKRRTTVRRQKFSDWDEERRSR
;
A
#
# COMPACT_ATOMS: atom_id res chain seq x y z
N MET A 1 -31.27 -8.02 -2.77
CA MET A 1 -30.24 -8.19 -1.71
C MET A 1 -29.02 -8.85 -2.35
N SER A 2 -27.86 -8.18 -2.32
CA SER A 2 -26.67 -8.64 -3.08
C SER A 2 -25.72 -9.40 -2.16
N GLN A 3 -25.73 -10.72 -2.29
CA GLN A 3 -24.84 -11.64 -1.58
C GLN A 3 -23.44 -11.52 -2.18
N ARG A 4 -22.61 -10.65 -1.58
CA ARG A 4 -21.23 -10.35 -2.03
C ARG A 4 -20.22 -10.80 -0.99
N HIS A 5 -20.28 -12.06 -0.60
CA HIS A 5 -19.22 -12.71 0.17
C HIS A 5 -18.83 -13.96 -0.60
N ARG A 6 -18.06 -13.78 -1.68
CA ARG A 6 -16.59 -13.91 -1.68
C ARG A 6 -16.16 -15.25 -1.09
N THR A 7 -16.15 -16.24 -1.98
CA THR A 7 -15.32 -17.44 -1.94
C THR A 7 -13.85 -17.03 -1.74
N SER A 8 -13.40 -16.98 -0.49
CA SER A 8 -12.02 -17.33 -0.17
C SER A 8 -12.07 -18.77 0.33
N ASP A 9 -11.40 -19.69 -0.36
CA ASP A 9 -11.39 -21.14 -0.09
C ASP A 9 -10.85 -21.54 1.30
N SER A 10 -10.53 -20.57 2.16
CA SER A 10 -10.28 -20.79 3.57
C SER A 10 -10.87 -19.67 4.42
N PRO A 11 -11.54 -19.99 5.54
CA PRO A 11 -11.89 -18.98 6.52
C PRO A 11 -10.59 -18.38 7.06
N THR A 12 -10.40 -17.08 6.88
CA THR A 12 -9.26 -16.40 7.52
C THR A 12 -9.42 -16.52 9.03
N PRO A 13 -8.37 -16.93 9.76
CA PRO A 13 -8.45 -17.10 11.20
C PRO A 13 -8.86 -15.80 11.89
N PRO A 14 -9.60 -15.87 13.02
CA PRO A 14 -9.99 -14.70 13.78
C PRO A 14 -8.78 -13.86 14.21
N LYS A 15 -8.99 -12.55 14.38
CA LYS A 15 -7.91 -11.60 14.71
C LYS A 15 -7.14 -11.96 15.98
N GLN A 16 -7.79 -12.64 16.93
CA GLN A 16 -7.16 -13.10 18.17
C GLN A 16 -6.13 -14.20 17.90
N GLU A 17 -6.44 -15.17 17.05
CA GLU A 17 -5.51 -16.23 16.63
C GLU A 17 -4.32 -15.65 15.86
N LEU A 18 -4.55 -14.69 14.95
CA LEU A 18 -3.46 -14.00 14.24
C LEU A 18 -2.50 -13.27 15.20
N ARG A 19 -3.04 -12.69 16.28
CA ARG A 19 -2.24 -12.03 17.31
C ARG A 19 -1.47 -13.04 18.15
N ALA A 20 -2.12 -14.15 18.53
CA ALA A 20 -1.49 -15.23 19.27
C ALA A 20 -0.33 -15.86 18.47
N GLN A 21 -0.55 -16.19 17.20
CA GLN A 21 0.49 -16.69 16.29
C GLN A 21 1.66 -15.70 16.18
N ALA A 22 1.38 -14.41 15.97
CA ALA A 22 2.43 -13.40 15.91
C ALA A 22 3.20 -13.27 17.24
N HIS A 23 2.53 -13.45 18.38
CA HIS A 23 3.18 -13.43 19.69
C HIS A 23 4.06 -14.68 19.92
N SER A 24 3.56 -15.87 19.60
CA SER A 24 4.31 -17.13 19.67
C SER A 24 5.57 -17.10 18.80
N GLU A 25 5.46 -16.58 17.57
CA GLU A 25 6.63 -16.45 16.69
C GLU A 25 7.67 -15.47 17.24
N ARG A 26 7.25 -14.31 17.77
CA ARG A 26 8.18 -13.37 18.42
C ARG A 26 8.90 -14.02 19.60
N HIS A 27 8.15 -14.77 20.40
CA HIS A 27 8.73 -15.49 21.54
C HIS A 27 9.73 -16.55 21.10
N ARG A 28 9.43 -17.33 20.06
CA ARG A 28 10.37 -18.30 19.47
C ARG A 28 11.67 -17.61 19.05
N VAL A 29 11.55 -16.53 18.26
CA VAL A 29 12.71 -15.76 17.77
C VAL A 29 13.52 -15.20 18.94
N GLN A 30 12.87 -14.69 19.98
CA GLN A 30 13.56 -14.18 21.17
C GLN A 30 14.36 -15.28 21.89
N VAL A 31 13.78 -16.46 22.08
CA VAL A 31 14.48 -17.60 22.71
C VAL A 31 15.66 -18.05 21.85
N GLU A 32 15.50 -18.12 20.53
CA GLU A 32 16.58 -18.48 19.61
C GLU A 32 17.70 -17.43 19.60
N LEU A 33 17.37 -16.14 19.66
CA LEU A 33 18.36 -15.07 19.78
C LEU A 33 19.15 -15.15 21.09
N ASN A 34 18.49 -15.48 22.21
CA ASN A 34 19.18 -15.66 23.48
C ASN A 34 20.16 -16.85 23.42
N LYS A 35 19.77 -17.95 22.77
CA LYS A 35 20.67 -19.10 22.54
C LYS A 35 21.86 -18.73 21.65
N ALA A 36 21.61 -18.01 20.56
CA ALA A 36 22.65 -17.49 19.69
C ALA A 36 23.65 -16.60 20.45
N ALA A 37 23.17 -15.69 21.29
CA ALA A 37 24.01 -14.83 22.11
C ALA A 37 24.88 -15.63 23.10
N GLN A 38 24.34 -16.71 23.69
CA GLN A 38 25.09 -17.61 24.56
C GLN A 38 26.20 -18.35 23.81
N LEU A 39 25.93 -18.81 22.59
CA LEU A 39 26.93 -19.49 21.75
C LEU A 39 28.08 -18.55 21.37
N VAL A 40 27.77 -17.32 20.96
CA VAL A 40 28.80 -16.30 20.66
C VAL A 40 29.61 -15.97 21.91
N SER A 41 28.94 -15.80 23.06
CA SER A 41 29.64 -15.53 24.33
C SER A 41 30.53 -16.70 24.78
N ALA A 42 30.22 -17.93 24.36
CA ALA A 42 31.04 -19.11 24.61
C ALA A 42 32.23 -19.25 23.63
N GLY A 43 32.42 -18.29 22.71
CA GLY A 43 33.55 -18.24 21.78
C GLY A 43 33.25 -18.76 20.38
N LEU A 44 31.98 -18.97 20.01
CA LEU A 44 31.61 -19.24 18.62
C LEU A 44 31.70 -17.95 17.78
N GLU A 45 32.27 -18.04 16.59
CA GLU A 45 32.35 -16.89 15.68
C GLU A 45 30.93 -16.45 15.25
N PRO A 46 30.63 -15.13 15.23
CA PRO A 46 29.32 -14.62 14.87
C PRO A 46 28.83 -15.07 13.48
N ASP A 47 29.75 -15.25 12.53
CA ASP A 47 29.44 -15.66 11.15
C ASP A 47 28.97 -17.11 11.04
N ASP A 48 29.29 -17.95 12.02
CA ASP A 48 28.85 -19.35 12.10
C ASP A 48 27.46 -19.49 12.74
N VAL A 49 26.87 -18.39 13.23
CA VAL A 49 25.58 -18.40 13.91
C VAL A 49 24.44 -18.22 12.92
N HIS A 50 23.52 -19.19 12.88
CA HIS A 50 22.36 -19.12 11.99
C HIS A 50 21.36 -18.03 12.43
N GLU A 51 20.94 -17.17 11.50
CA GLU A 51 19.93 -16.13 11.75
C GLU A 51 18.52 -16.71 12.03
N PRO A 52 18.00 -16.61 13.26
CA PRO A 52 16.73 -17.24 13.64
C PRO A 52 15.48 -16.55 13.04
N ALA A 53 15.62 -15.29 12.61
CA ALA A 53 14.51 -14.46 12.15
C ALA A 53 14.17 -14.64 10.66
N ASN A 54 14.98 -15.34 9.87
CA ASN A 54 14.86 -15.31 8.41
C ASN A 54 13.52 -15.83 7.86
N ARG A 55 12.87 -16.74 8.59
CA ARG A 55 11.59 -17.34 8.20
C ARG A 55 10.36 -16.59 8.73
N TRP A 56 10.53 -15.72 9.72
CA TRP A 56 9.39 -14.99 10.28
C TRP A 56 9.19 -13.65 9.56
N ARG A 57 8.28 -13.66 8.58
CA ARG A 57 7.77 -12.44 7.93
C ARG A 57 6.29 -12.32 8.23
N PRO A 58 5.81 -11.22 8.83
CA PRO A 58 4.38 -10.99 8.98
C PRO A 58 3.70 -11.08 7.61
N PRO A 59 2.53 -11.73 7.50
CA PRO A 59 1.81 -11.80 6.25
C PRO A 59 1.55 -10.39 5.72
N GLN A 60 2.08 -10.09 4.54
CA GLN A 60 1.99 -8.78 3.93
C GLN A 60 0.54 -8.52 3.49
N ARG A 61 -0.23 -7.85 4.34
CA ARG A 61 -1.66 -7.54 4.12
C ARG A 61 -1.94 -6.58 2.95
N ARG A 62 -0.92 -6.17 2.20
CA ARG A 62 -1.06 -5.30 1.01
C ARG A 62 -1.02 -6.15 -0.26
N ASP A 63 -2.17 -6.70 -0.62
CA ASP A 63 -2.38 -7.19 -1.98
C ASP A 63 -2.30 -6.00 -2.96
N ALA A 64 -1.31 -6.04 -3.85
CA ALA A 64 -1.08 -5.01 -4.86
C ALA A 64 -2.29 -4.83 -5.80
N ALA A 65 -3.03 -5.91 -6.10
CA ALA A 65 -4.24 -5.85 -6.90
C ALA A 65 -5.36 -5.10 -6.16
N VAL A 66 -5.53 -5.35 -4.85
CA VAL A 66 -6.49 -4.61 -4.01
C VAL A 66 -6.12 -3.13 -3.89
N ALA A 67 -4.83 -2.81 -3.78
CA ALA A 67 -4.35 -1.43 -3.76
C ALA A 67 -4.64 -0.71 -5.09
N LYS A 68 -4.34 -1.34 -6.23
CA LYS A 68 -4.65 -0.81 -7.57
C LYS A 68 -6.17 -0.59 -7.75
N ALA A 69 -6.99 -1.54 -7.30
CA ALA A 69 -8.46 -1.43 -7.37
C ALA A 69 -9.02 -0.27 -6.52
N LYS A 70 -8.49 -0.06 -5.30
CA LYS A 70 -8.87 1.08 -4.45
C LYS A 70 -8.48 2.41 -5.08
N LEU A 71 -7.28 2.50 -5.64
CA LEU A 71 -6.81 3.70 -6.34
C LEU A 71 -7.69 4.03 -7.55
N ALA A 72 -8.06 3.04 -8.36
CA ALA A 72 -8.97 3.22 -9.48
C ALA A 72 -10.35 3.76 -9.04
N LYS A 73 -10.90 3.23 -7.94
CA LYS A 73 -12.18 3.71 -7.36
C LYS A 73 -12.07 5.14 -6.82
N GLN A 74 -10.96 5.49 -6.20
CA GLN A 74 -10.71 6.84 -5.67
C GLN A 74 -10.58 7.88 -6.79
N LYS A 75 -9.88 7.56 -7.89
CA LYS A 75 -9.79 8.45 -9.08
C LYS A 75 -11.16 8.80 -9.66
N ARG A 76 -12.12 7.84 -9.66
CA ARG A 76 -13.50 8.10 -10.09
C ARG A 76 -14.25 9.04 -9.14
N ARG A 77 -14.11 8.87 -7.83
CA ARG A 77 -14.77 9.73 -6.82
C ARG A 77 -14.17 11.13 -6.72
N ASN A 78 -12.86 11.27 -6.94
CA ASN A 78 -12.15 12.55 -6.79
C ASN A 78 -12.27 13.47 -8.00
N ARG A 79 -12.95 13.07 -9.08
CA ARG A 79 -13.38 13.99 -10.15
C ARG A 79 -14.54 14.85 -9.65
N ARG A 80 -14.24 15.82 -8.76
CA ARG A 80 -15.23 16.81 -8.33
C ARG A 80 -15.68 17.61 -9.56
N HIS A 81 -16.94 17.45 -9.93
CA HIS A 81 -17.53 18.02 -11.15
C HIS A 81 -17.28 19.54 -11.26
N TRP A 82 -17.38 20.29 -10.15
CA TRP A 82 -17.14 21.73 -10.13
C TRP A 82 -15.71 22.12 -10.54
N LYS A 83 -14.69 21.29 -10.20
CA LYS A 83 -13.30 21.55 -10.59
C LYS A 83 -13.11 21.35 -12.09
N THR A 84 -13.76 20.34 -12.66
CA THR A 84 -13.80 20.10 -14.11
C THR A 84 -14.54 21.24 -14.84
N LYS A 85 -15.67 21.70 -14.28
CA LYS A 85 -16.42 22.86 -14.82
C LYS A 85 -15.60 24.15 -14.78
N MET A 86 -14.91 24.44 -13.66
CA MET A 86 -13.99 25.58 -13.55
C MET A 86 -12.81 25.47 -14.51
N TRP A 87 -12.27 24.28 -14.74
CA TRP A 87 -11.21 24.08 -15.72
C TRP A 87 -11.72 24.39 -17.13
N LYS A 88 -12.88 23.86 -17.54
CA LYS A 88 -13.49 24.17 -18.84
C LYS A 88 -13.73 25.67 -19.02
N ARG A 89 -14.33 26.35 -18.03
CA ARG A 89 -14.53 27.81 -18.06
C ARG A 89 -13.22 28.58 -18.28
N ARG A 90 -12.18 28.26 -17.52
CA ARG A 90 -10.85 28.89 -17.68
C ARG A 90 -10.24 28.62 -19.05
N THR A 91 -10.39 27.40 -19.58
CA THR A 91 -9.89 27.05 -20.91
C THR A 91 -10.60 27.82 -22.01
N THR A 92 -11.92 28.00 -21.92
CA THR A 92 -12.66 28.86 -22.87
C THR A 92 -12.14 30.30 -22.85
N VAL A 93 -11.98 30.89 -21.67
CA VAL A 93 -11.43 32.25 -21.54
C VAL A 93 -10.02 32.36 -22.14
N ARG A 94 -9.14 31.37 -21.91
CA ARG A 94 -7.80 31.37 -22.51
C ARG A 94 -7.84 31.28 -24.03
N ARG A 95 -8.72 30.43 -24.58
CA ARG A 95 -8.90 30.31 -26.04
C ARG A 95 -9.43 31.60 -26.65
N GLN A 96 -10.39 32.25 -25.99
CA GLN A 96 -10.91 33.54 -26.44
C GLN A 96 -9.80 34.58 -26.50
N LYS A 97 -9.06 34.76 -25.39
CA LYS A 97 -7.92 35.68 -25.36
C LYS A 97 -6.86 35.39 -26.42
N PHE A 98 -6.60 34.11 -26.69
CA PHE A 98 -5.67 33.73 -27.76
C PHE A 98 -6.21 34.08 -29.15
N SER A 99 -7.50 33.83 -29.40
CA SER A 99 -8.17 34.22 -30.65
C SER A 99 -8.17 35.73 -30.85
N ASP A 100 -8.54 36.49 -29.82
CA ASP A 100 -8.57 37.96 -29.84
C ASP A 100 -7.17 38.51 -30.16
N TRP A 101 -6.12 37.92 -29.58
CA TRP A 101 -4.74 38.32 -29.84
C TRP A 101 -4.25 37.96 -31.25
N ASP A 102 -4.64 36.79 -31.77
CA ASP A 102 -4.33 36.39 -33.15
C ASP A 102 -5.06 37.27 -34.18
N GLU A 103 -6.28 37.70 -33.88
CA GLU A 103 -7.03 38.68 -34.69
C GLU A 103 -6.37 40.06 -34.64
N GLU A 104 -5.98 40.55 -33.46
CA GLU A 104 -5.25 41.82 -33.33
C GLU A 104 -3.93 41.80 -34.12
N ARG A 105 -3.20 40.68 -34.10
CA ARG A 105 -1.98 40.53 -34.88
C ARG A 105 -2.25 40.56 -36.39
N ARG A 106 -3.33 39.93 -36.87
CA ARG A 106 -3.68 39.92 -38.31
C ARG A 106 -4.18 41.26 -38.82
N SER A 107 -4.69 42.11 -37.94
CA SER A 107 -5.20 43.45 -38.30
C SER A 107 -4.13 44.56 -38.28
N ARG A 108 -2.90 44.25 -37.87
CA ARG A 108 -1.73 45.14 -37.99
C ARG A 108 -0.94 44.80 -39.25
#